data_AF-A0A7X7MT51-F1
#
_entry.id   AF-A0A7X7MT51-F1
#
_cell.length_a   1.000
_cell.length_b   1.000
_cell.length_c   1.000
_cell.angle_alpha   90.00
_cell.angle_beta   90.00
_cell.angle_gamma   90.00
#
_symmetry.space_group_name_H-M   'P 1'
#
loop_
_entity.id
_entity.type
_entity.pdbx_description
1 polymer ?
#
loop_
_entity_poly.entity_id
_entity_poly.type
_entity_poly.pdbx_seq_one_letter_code
_entity_poly.pdbx_strand_id
1 'polypeptide(L)' 'EGMRHLHEPVFSVQYHPEAAPGPHDSRYVFNHFKKLILSA' A
#
# COMPACT_ATOMS: atom_id res chain seq x y z
N GLU A 1 -6.76 -7.54 3.63
CA GLU A 1 -7.85 -7.28 2.68
C GLU A 1 -7.39 -6.28 1.61
N GLY A 2 -7.32 -6.71 0.35
CA GLY A 2 -6.80 -5.89 -0.74
C GLY A 2 -6.62 -6.71 -2.02
N MET A 3 -6.26 -6.04 -3.11
CA MET A 3 -6.03 -6.66 -4.42
C MET A 3 -4.66 -6.27 -4.97
N ARG A 4 -4.09 -7.11 -5.84
CA ARG A 4 -2.84 -6.83 -6.56
C ARG A 4 -2.98 -7.32 -7.99
N HIS A 5 -2.52 -6.52 -8.95
CA HIS A 5 -2.45 -6.94 -10.34
C HIS A 5 -1.32 -7.95 -10.54
N LEU A 6 -1.54 -8.97 -11.37
CA LEU A 6 -0.57 -10.05 -11.56
C LEU A 6 0.64 -9.63 -12.40
N HIS A 7 0.44 -8.71 -13.34
CA HIS A 7 1.46 -8.33 -14.33
C HIS A 7 1.96 -6.89 -14.21
N GLU A 8 1.20 -6.03 -13.54
CA GLU A 8 1.48 -4.59 -13.46
C GLU A 8 1.80 -4.22 -12.01
N PRO A 9 2.62 -3.18 -11.76
CA PRO A 9 2.97 -2.71 -10.42
C PRO A 9 1.81 -1.92 -9.79
N VAL A 10 0.64 -2.55 -9.68
CA VAL A 10 -0.60 -1.94 -9.18
C VAL A 10 -1.18 -2.80 -8.06
N PHE A 11 -1.56 -2.16 -6.96
CA PHE A 11 -2.22 -2.82 -5.83
C PHE A 11 -3.20 -1.86 -5.14
N SER A 12 -4.11 -2.42 -4.33
CA SER A 12 -5.06 -1.68 -3.49
C SER A 12 -5.25 -2.36 -2.14
N VAL A 13 -5.71 -1.58 -1.16
CA VAL A 13 -6.11 -2.04 0.18
C VAL A 13 -7.50 -1.51 0.49
N GLN A 14 -8.27 -2.24 1.29
CA GLN A 14 -9.63 -1.82 1.66
C GLN A 14 -9.66 -0.95 2.94
N TYR A 15 -8.62 -1.05 3.76
CA TYR A 15 -8.48 -0.31 5.02
C TYR A 15 -7.74 1.03 4.82
N HIS A 16 -7.68 1.83 5.89
CA HIS A 16 -6.99 3.12 5.93
C HIS A 16 -5.54 2.95 6.42
N PRO A 17 -4.53 2.78 5.54
CA PRO A 17 -3.13 2.63 5.95
C PRO A 17 -2.55 3.89 6.61
N GLU A 18 -3.16 5.06 6.36
CA GLU A 18 -2.82 6.35 6.97
C GLU A 18 -3.20 6.41 8.47
N ALA A 19 -4.20 5.63 8.87
CA ALA A 19 -4.85 5.70 10.18
C ALA A 19 -5.39 7.12 10.50
N ALA A 20 -5.42 7.50 11.78
CA ALA A 20 -5.96 8.76 12.32
C ALA A 20 -7.51 8.87 12.34
N PRO A 21 -8.19 8.24 13.32
CA PRO A 21 -7.64 7.44 14.43
C PRO A 21 -7.30 6.00 14.01
N GLY A 22 -6.58 5.27 14.86
CA GLY A 22 -6.31 3.84 14.66
C GLY A 22 -4.82 3.45 14.72
N PRO A 23 -4.52 2.15 14.69
CA PRO A 23 -3.16 1.62 14.77
C PRO A 23 -2.35 1.91 13.49
N HIS A 24 -1.03 1.95 13.61
CA HIS A 24 -0.12 2.27 12.51
C HIS A 24 0.48 1.02 11.82
N ASP A 25 -0.12 -0.14 12.05
CA ASP A 25 0.37 -1.44 11.60
C ASP A 25 0.43 -1.55 10.07
N SER A 26 -0.40 -0.78 9.36
CA SER A 26 -0.51 -0.80 7.90
C SER A 26 0.32 0.26 7.17
N ARG A 27 1.15 1.05 7.87
CA ARG A 27 1.98 2.11 7.22
C ARG A 27 3.00 1.58 6.21
N TYR A 28 3.34 0.29 6.26
CA TYR A 28 4.24 -0.34 5.28
C TYR A 28 3.73 -0.22 3.84
N VAL A 29 2.42 -0.04 3.64
CA VAL A 29 1.78 0.16 2.34
C VAL A 29 2.40 1.34 1.59
N PHE A 30 2.68 2.45 2.29
CA PHE A 30 3.33 3.62 1.68
C PHE A 30 4.78 3.36 1.29
N ASN A 31 5.51 2.56 2.08
CA ASN A 31 6.86 2.14 1.73
C ASN A 31 6.87 1.25 0.48
N HIS A 32 5.87 0.37 0.34
CA HIS A 32 5.72 -0.45 -0.86
C HIS A 32 5.40 0.43 -2.09
N PHE A 33 4.46 1.37 -1.96
CA PHE A 33 4.16 2.33 -3.03
C PHE A 33 5.40 3.14 -3.43
N LYS A 34 6.16 3.67 -2.46
CA LYS A 34 7.42 4.40 -2.72
C LYS A 34 8.43 3.57 -3.51
N LYS A 35 8.58 2.27 -3.19
CA LYS A 35 9.47 1.38 -3.93
C LYS A 35 9.05 1.25 -5.40
N LEU A 36 7.75 1.15 -5.68
CA LEU A 36 7.25 1.07 -7.06
C LEU A 36 7.56 2.33 -7.86
N ILE A 37 7.38 3.52 -7.26
CA ILE A 37 7.66 4.80 -7.93
C ILE A 37 9.17 5.00 -8.18
N LEU A 38 10.03 4.60 -7.23
CA LEU A 38 11.47 4.81 -7.35
C LEU A 38 12.20 3.72 -8.17
N SER A 39 11.52 2.61 -8.47
CA SER A 39 12.10 1.51 -9.29
C SER A 39 11.64 1.56 -10.75
N ALA A 40 10.82 2.55 -11.11
CA ALA A 40 10.42 2.87 -12.48
C ALA A 40 11.40 3.90 -13.07
#